data_AF-A0A353SRH9-F1
#
_entry.id   AF-A0A353SRH9-F1
#
_cell.length_a   1.000
_cell.length_b   1.000
_cell.length_c   1.000
_cell.angle_alpha   90.00
_cell.angle_beta   90.00
_cell.angle_gamma   90.00
#
_symmetry.space_group_name_H-M   'P 1'
#
loop_
_entity.id
_entity.type
_entity.pdbx_description
1 polymer ?
#
loop_
_entity_poly.entity_id
_entity_poly.type
_entity_poly.pdbx_seq_one_letter_code
_entity_poly.pdbx_strand_id
1 'polypeptide(L)'
;MTFVPGAALLLWLLFLPSPGEGTEEFSRRTGKECAACHVDPSGGGELTVDGTAFLASISPAGKSVPASTPSRMVRFAAGFLHLITAVMWFGTILYVHLLLKPAYAARGLPRGVLLVIAMWRWW
;
A
#
# COMPACT_ATOMS: atom_id res chain seq x y z
N MET A 1 -18.01 23.52 -2.39
CA MET A 1 -16.95 22.49 -2.57
C MET A 1 -17.46 21.47 -3.58
N THR A 2 -17.14 21.66 -4.86
CA THR A 2 -17.57 20.75 -5.93
C THR A 2 -16.70 19.50 -5.89
N PHE A 3 -17.28 18.38 -5.45
CA PHE A 3 -16.64 17.08 -5.48
C PHE A 3 -16.53 16.68 -6.97
N VAL A 4 -15.31 16.70 -7.52
CA VAL A 4 -15.06 16.25 -8.90
C VAL A 4 -14.83 14.74 -8.85
N PRO A 5 -15.84 13.89 -9.17
CA PRO A 5 -15.69 12.44 -9.08
C PRO A 5 -14.57 11.91 -10.01
N GLY A 6 -14.25 12.67 -11.06
CA GLY A 6 -13.14 12.36 -11.97
C GLY A 6 -11.77 12.41 -11.30
N ALA A 7 -11.55 13.27 -10.28
CA ALA A 7 -10.24 13.38 -9.63
C ALA A 7 -9.91 12.14 -8.79
N ALA A 8 -10.90 11.57 -8.09
CA ALA A 8 -10.73 10.34 -7.31
C ALA A 8 -10.46 9.12 -8.20
N LEU A 9 -11.17 9.02 -9.34
CA LEU A 9 -10.96 7.94 -10.32
C LEU A 9 -9.59 8.03 -10.98
N LEU A 10 -9.16 9.25 -11.36
CA LEU A 10 -7.84 9.49 -11.95
C LEU A 10 -6.71 9.17 -10.94
N LEU A 11 -6.92 9.54 -9.68
CA LEU A 11 -5.99 9.21 -8.59
C LEU A 11 -5.91 7.69 -8.40
N TRP A 12 -7.05 6.99 -8.43
CA TRP A 12 -7.08 5.53 -8.27
C TRP A 12 -6.38 4.81 -9.43
N LEU A 13 -6.54 5.31 -10.66
CA LEU A 13 -5.85 4.79 -11.84
C LEU A 13 -4.32 4.90 -11.75
N LEU A 14 -3.80 5.93 -11.06
CA LEU A 14 -2.36 6.10 -10.80
C LEU A 14 -1.79 5.07 -9.81
N PHE A 15 -2.65 4.42 -9.02
CA PHE A 15 -2.24 3.38 -8.07
C PHE A 15 -2.31 1.96 -8.66
N LEU A 16 -2.71 1.78 -9.93
CA LEU A 16 -2.65 0.45 -10.53
C LEU A 16 -1.19 -0.01 -10.64
N PRO A 17 -0.83 -1.16 -10.03
CA PRO A 17 0.51 -1.69 -10.18
C PRO A 17 0.71 -2.07 -11.64
N SER A 18 1.62 -1.36 -12.31
CA SER A 18 2.15 -1.81 -13.60
C SER A 18 2.97 -3.07 -13.34
N PRO A 19 2.70 -4.20 -14.03
CA PRO A 19 3.52 -5.39 -13.91
C PRO A 19 4.94 -5.04 -14.35
N GLY A 20 5.89 -5.17 -13.43
CA GLY A 20 7.30 -5.07 -13.77
C GLY A 20 7.70 -6.30 -14.57
N GLU A 21 8.24 -6.13 -15.77
CA GLU A 21 8.57 -7.25 -16.68
C GLU A 21 9.83 -8.06 -16.26
N GLY A 22 10.48 -7.70 -15.15
CA GLY A 22 11.51 -8.51 -14.50
C GLY A 22 10.90 -9.47 -13.49
N THR A 23 10.14 -10.47 -13.94
CA THR A 23 9.48 -11.45 -13.05
C THR A 23 10.26 -12.76 -12.97
N GLU A 24 10.13 -13.49 -11.85
CA GLU A 24 10.65 -14.86 -11.68
C GLU A 24 10.21 -15.80 -12.82
N GLU A 25 9.06 -15.51 -13.44
CA GLU A 25 8.54 -16.26 -14.57
C GLU A 25 9.41 -16.14 -15.82
N PHE A 26 10.02 -14.98 -16.05
CA PHE A 26 10.98 -14.80 -17.15
C PHE A 26 12.24 -15.65 -16.94
N SER A 27 12.75 -15.67 -15.71
CA SER A 27 13.87 -16.54 -15.32
C SER A 27 13.54 -18.02 -15.46
N ARG A 28 12.35 -18.44 -15.02
CA ARG A 28 11.86 -19.83 -15.19
C ARG A 28 11.81 -20.24 -16.65
N ARG A 29 11.26 -19.38 -17.52
CA ARG A 29 11.11 -19.66 -18.95
C ARG A 29 12.44 -19.72 -19.69
N THR A 30 13.40 -18.87 -19.32
CA THR A 30 14.73 -18.82 -19.97
C THR A 30 15.76 -19.75 -19.35
N GLY A 31 15.48 -20.30 -18.16
CA GLY A 31 16.44 -21.08 -17.38
C GLY A 31 17.61 -20.26 -16.84
N LYS A 32 17.56 -18.93 -16.95
CA LYS A 32 18.61 -18.02 -16.48
C LYS A 32 18.24 -17.41 -15.13
N GLU A 33 19.19 -17.42 -14.21
CA GLU A 33 19.06 -16.71 -12.93
C GLU A 33 19.13 -15.19 -13.10
N CYS A 34 18.64 -14.44 -12.12
CA CYS A 34 18.63 -12.97 -12.15
C CYS A 34 20.03 -12.37 -12.32
N ALA A 35 21.07 -13.03 -11.77
CA ALA A 35 22.47 -12.61 -11.88
C ALA A 35 23.01 -12.62 -13.32
N ALA A 36 22.36 -13.33 -14.24
CA ALA A 36 22.76 -13.34 -15.65
C ALA A 36 22.57 -11.97 -16.31
N CYS A 37 21.53 -11.23 -15.90
CA CYS A 37 21.22 -9.90 -16.46
C CYS A 37 21.53 -8.75 -15.49
N HIS A 38 21.41 -8.98 -14.17
CA HIS A 38 21.62 -7.95 -13.15
C HIS A 38 22.88 -8.21 -12.33
N VAL A 39 23.60 -7.14 -12.00
CA VAL A 39 24.77 -7.23 -11.10
C VAL A 39 24.34 -7.62 -9.68
N ASP A 40 23.21 -7.08 -9.20
CA ASP A 40 22.59 -7.49 -7.95
C ASP A 40 21.43 -8.47 -8.24
N PRO A 41 21.55 -9.76 -7.84
CA PRO A 41 20.49 -10.74 -8.03
C PRO A 41 19.25 -10.47 -7.17
N SER A 42 19.37 -9.66 -6.12
CA SER A 42 18.27 -9.34 -5.20
C SER A 42 17.32 -8.26 -5.75
N GLY A 43 17.70 -7.54 -6.82
CA GLY A 43 16.81 -6.54 -7.42
C GLY A 43 17.46 -5.59 -8.43
N GLY A 44 16.67 -5.22 -9.45
CA GLY A 44 17.10 -4.51 -10.65
C GLY A 44 17.70 -3.13 -10.45
N GLY A 45 18.95 -3.00 -10.92
CA GLY A 45 19.72 -1.77 -11.01
C GLY A 45 20.70 -1.85 -12.19
N GLU A 46 22.00 -1.85 -11.88
CA GLU A 46 23.06 -2.03 -12.87
C GLU A 46 22.91 -3.38 -13.59
N LEU A 47 23.11 -3.37 -14.91
CA LEU A 47 23.05 -4.56 -15.76
C LEU A 47 24.46 -5.09 -16.01
N THR A 48 24.57 -6.41 -16.16
CA THR A 48 25.80 -7.04 -16.65
C THR A 48 26.01 -6.70 -18.13
N VAL A 49 27.20 -7.02 -18.65
CA VAL A 49 27.48 -6.87 -20.09
C VAL A 49 26.46 -7.64 -20.94
N ASP A 50 26.09 -8.86 -20.52
CA ASP A 50 25.08 -9.66 -21.21
C ASP A 50 23.68 -9.05 -21.09
N GLY A 51 23.33 -8.52 -19.90
CA GLY A 51 22.06 -7.83 -19.67
C GLY A 51 21.92 -6.56 -20.51
N THR A 52 22.98 -5.77 -20.64
CA THR A 52 22.99 -4.57 -21.51
C THR A 52 22.90 -4.91 -22.98
N ALA A 53 23.60 -5.96 -23.44
CA ALA A 53 23.51 -6.45 -24.81
C ALA A 53 22.11 -6.99 -25.15
N PHE A 54 21.49 -7.71 -24.21
CA PHE A 54 20.11 -8.17 -24.34
C PHE A 54 19.12 -7.00 -24.37
N LEU A 55 19.28 -6.02 -23.48
CA LEU A 55 18.45 -4.81 -23.49
C LEU A 55 18.53 -4.08 -24.84
N ALA A 56 19.73 -3.98 -25.42
CA ALA A 56 19.94 -3.35 -26.72
C ALA A 56 19.27 -4.13 -27.88
N SER A 57 19.19 -5.46 -27.80
CA SER A 57 18.56 -6.28 -28.84
C SER A 57 17.04 -6.28 -28.80
N ILE A 58 16.43 -6.09 -27.62
CA ILE A 58 14.98 -6.03 -27.44
C ILE A 58 14.40 -4.61 -27.47
N SER A 59 15.24 -3.58 -27.61
CA SER A 59 14.77 -2.19 -27.67
C SER A 59 14.60 -1.76 -29.13
N PRO A 60 13.42 -1.92 -29.75
CA PRO A 60 13.16 -1.26 -31.02
C PRO A 60 13.05 0.23 -30.71
N ALA A 61 14.07 1.01 -31.08
CA ALA A 61 14.03 2.48 -31.07
C ALA A 61 13.46 3.10 -29.76
N GLY A 62 14.26 3.15 -28.69
CA GLY A 62 14.13 4.22 -27.68
C GLY A 62 12.94 4.14 -26.71
N LYS A 63 12.43 2.95 -26.39
CA LYS A 63 11.36 2.78 -25.38
C LYS A 63 11.74 1.93 -24.16
N SER A 64 13.02 1.78 -23.85
CA SER A 64 13.36 1.68 -22.43
C SER A 64 13.09 3.06 -21.86
N VAL A 65 11.88 3.32 -21.35
CA VAL A 65 11.68 4.46 -20.47
C VAL A 65 12.35 4.03 -19.17
N PRO A 66 13.60 4.42 -18.85
CA PRO A 66 14.06 4.27 -17.49
C PRO A 66 12.99 4.95 -16.66
N ALA A 67 12.38 4.22 -15.72
CA ALA A 67 11.44 4.82 -14.79
C ALA A 67 12.16 6.04 -14.22
N SER A 68 11.80 7.24 -14.70
CA SER A 68 12.60 8.43 -14.47
C SER A 68 12.75 8.54 -12.96
N THR A 69 13.94 8.85 -12.45
CA THR A 69 14.22 9.01 -11.02
C THR A 69 13.06 9.62 -10.19
N PRO A 70 12.34 10.66 -10.68
CA PRO A 70 11.14 11.16 -10.00
C PRO A 70 10.02 10.12 -9.81
N SER A 71 9.72 9.26 -10.79
CA SER A 71 8.70 8.20 -10.67
C SER A 71 9.06 7.16 -9.61
N ARG A 72 10.35 6.85 -9.43
CA ARG A 72 10.82 5.96 -8.36
C ARG A 72 10.63 6.59 -6.99
N MET A 73 10.99 7.87 -6.85
CA MET A 73 10.80 8.63 -5.61
C MET A 73 9.32 8.77 -5.25
N VAL A 74 8.45 9.06 -6.24
CA VAL A 74 7.00 9.16 -6.04
C VAL A 74 6.42 7.81 -5.59
N ARG A 75 6.82 6.70 -6.22
CA ARG A 75 6.37 5.36 -5.82
C ARG A 75 6.82 5.01 -4.39
N PHE A 76 8.07 5.35 -4.05
CA PHE A 76 8.58 5.16 -2.70
C PHE A 76 7.82 6.00 -1.67
N ALA A 77 7.63 7.29 -1.93
CA ALA A 77 6.88 8.20 -1.05
C ALA A 77 5.42 7.77 -0.89
N ALA A 78 4.76 7.35 -1.97
CA ALA A 78 3.39 6.84 -1.93
C ALA A 78 3.28 5.55 -1.11
N GLY A 79 4.22 4.60 -1.31
CA GLY A 79 4.29 3.37 -0.52
C GLY A 79 4.54 3.65 0.97
N PHE A 80 5.47 4.55 1.28
CA PHE A 80 5.78 4.93 2.66
C PHE A 80 4.58 5.63 3.35
N LEU A 81 3.94 6.58 2.67
CA LEU A 81 2.74 7.26 3.16
C LEU A 81 1.59 6.28 3.38
N HIS A 82 1.41 5.31 2.47
CA HIS A 82 0.43 4.24 2.62
C HIS A 82 0.69 3.41 3.88
N LEU A 83 1.94 2.97 4.10
CA LEU A 83 2.31 2.20 5.29
C LEU A 83 2.09 2.98 6.59
N ILE A 84 2.51 4.24 6.66
CA ILE A 84 2.26 5.07 7.86
C ILE A 84 0.75 5.21 8.10
N THR A 85 0.00 5.53 7.06
CA THR A 85 -1.46 5.70 7.16
C THR A 85 -2.12 4.39 7.61
N ALA A 86 -1.69 3.24 7.07
CA ALA A 86 -2.21 1.93 7.45
C ALA A 86 -1.93 1.61 8.92
N VAL A 87 -0.70 1.87 9.41
CA VAL A 87 -0.34 1.68 10.83
C VAL A 87 -1.16 2.58 11.74
N MET A 88 -1.28 3.87 11.41
CA MET A 88 -2.04 4.84 12.20
C MET A 88 -3.54 4.51 12.21
N TRP A 89 -4.10 4.14 11.06
CA TRP A 89 -5.51 3.79 10.90
C TRP A 89 -5.83 2.51 11.67
N PHE A 90 -5.06 1.44 11.43
CA PHE A 90 -5.26 0.15 12.10
C PHE A 90 -5.02 0.27 13.61
N GLY A 91 -3.97 0.98 14.02
CA GLY A 91 -3.68 1.27 15.42
C GLY A 91 -4.82 2.02 16.13
N THR A 92 -5.44 3.01 15.47
CA THR A 92 -6.57 3.75 16.03
C THR A 92 -7.82 2.89 16.17
N ILE A 93 -8.11 2.03 15.19
CA ILE A 93 -9.22 1.07 15.29
C ILE A 93 -9.01 0.15 16.48
N LEU A 94 -7.83 -0.45 16.61
CA LEU A 94 -7.51 -1.31 17.74
C LEU A 94 -7.54 -0.54 19.07
N TYR A 95 -7.07 0.70 19.10
CA TYR A 95 -7.13 1.55 20.30
C TYR A 95 -8.57 1.76 20.78
N VAL A 96 -9.50 2.08 19.87
CA VAL A 96 -10.91 2.27 20.21
C VAL A 96 -11.58 0.98 20.69
N HIS A 97 -11.24 -0.17 20.11
CA HIS A 97 -11.94 -1.42 20.40
C HIS A 97 -11.31 -2.22 21.55
N LEU A 98 -10.00 -2.10 21.77
CA LEU A 98 -9.26 -2.83 22.81
C LEU A 98 -8.90 -1.97 24.02
N LEU A 99 -8.45 -0.71 23.82
CA LEU A 99 -7.97 0.17 24.89
C LEU A 99 -9.06 1.06 25.49
N LEU A 100 -9.94 1.61 24.66
CA LEU A 100 -11.23 2.13 25.10
C LEU A 100 -12.09 0.92 25.48
N LYS A 101 -11.76 0.34 26.64
CA LYS A 101 -12.50 -0.74 27.26
C LYS A 101 -14.00 -0.41 27.16
N PRO A 102 -14.86 -1.33 26.68
CA PRO A 102 -16.29 -1.25 26.93
C PRO A 102 -16.63 -1.25 28.45
N ALA A 103 -15.63 -1.31 29.33
CA ALA A 103 -15.75 -1.01 30.75
C ALA A 103 -16.23 0.42 31.08
N TYR A 104 -16.20 1.38 30.13
CA TYR A 104 -16.92 2.64 30.31
C TYR A 104 -18.44 2.49 30.10
N ALA A 105 -18.88 1.50 29.32
CA ALA A 105 -20.28 1.10 29.19
C ALA A 105 -20.72 0.05 30.25
N ALA A 106 -19.76 -0.63 30.89
CA ALA A 106 -20.01 -1.62 31.96
C ALA A 106 -19.80 -1.09 33.39
N ARG A 107 -19.31 0.15 33.59
CA ARG A 107 -19.50 0.86 34.86
C ARG A 107 -20.95 1.29 34.92
N GLY A 108 -21.78 0.33 35.33
CA GLY A 108 -23.22 0.39 35.32
C GLY A 108 -23.76 1.73 35.82
N LEU A 109 -24.82 2.16 35.14
CA LEU A 109 -25.74 3.19 35.58
C LEU A 109 -25.87 3.16 37.11
N PRO A 110 -25.50 4.24 37.83
CA PRO A 110 -25.54 4.26 39.29
C PRO A 110 -26.92 3.79 39.75
N ARG A 111 -26.97 2.81 40.67
CA ARG A 111 -28.23 2.18 41.11
C ARG A 111 -29.31 3.18 41.55
N GLY A 112 -28.91 4.41 41.92
CA GLY A 112 -29.82 5.51 42.23
C GLY A 112 -30.71 5.97 41.06
N VAL A 113 -30.24 5.90 39.81
CA VAL A 113 -31.03 6.33 38.63
C VAL A 113 -32.05 5.26 38.21
N LEU A 114 -31.75 3.97 38.45
CA LEU A 114 -32.69 2.88 38.18
C LEU A 114 -33.92 2.94 39.09
N LEU A 115 -33.77 3.37 40.35
CA LEU A 115 -34.87 3.53 41.30
C LEU A 115 -35.81 4.69 40.90
N VAL A 116 -35.25 5.80 40.41
CA VAL A 116 -36.03 6.93 39.87
C VAL A 116 -36.83 6.52 38.63
N ILE A 117 -36.22 5.78 37.69
CA ILE A 117 -36.91 5.35 36.46
C ILE A 117 -37.97 4.28 36.77
N ALA A 118 -37.74 3.40 37.74
CA ALA A 118 -38.74 2.42 38.17
C ALA A 118 -39.95 3.09 38.84
N MET A 119 -39.75 4.18 39.60
CA MET A 119 -40.83 4.93 40.24
C MET A 119 -41.69 5.72 39.23
N TRP A 120 -41.09 6.26 38.17
CA TRP A 120 -41.80 6.95 37.08
C TRP A 120 -42.58 6.03 36.12
N ARG A 121 -42.48 4.70 36.26
CA ARG A 121 -43.24 3.73 35.45
C ARG A 121 -44.51 3.21 36.15
N TRP A 122 -44.77 3.67 37.37
CA TRP A 122 -45.95 3.28 38.19
C TRP A 122 -46.80 4.49 38.62
N TRP A 123 -46.64 5.64 37.93
CA TRP A 123 -47.52 6.81 37.99
C TRP A 123 -47.80 7.25 36.55
#